data_AF-A0A8T0UCN8-F1
#
_entry.id   AF-A0A8T0UCN8-F1
#
_cell.length_a   1.000
_cell.length_b   1.000
_cell.length_c   1.000
_cell.angle_alpha   90.00
_cell.angle_beta   90.00
_cell.angle_gamma   90.00
#
_symmetry.space_group_name_H-M   'P 1'
#
loop_
_entity.id
_entity.type
_entity.pdbx_description
1 polymer ?
#
loop_
_entity_poly.entity_id
_entity_poly.type
_entity_poly.pdbx_seq_one_letter_code
_entity_poly.pdbx_strand_id
1 'polypeptide(L)'
;MELSPAPAGRWADLPEDIALAVASRLQEADVCALGGCSRSWRAACDADCVWERLFRCRWPAAAAEAAVASRVQGRKALYINQHRRMNVAISNVVEFVGSSLNNGWLESECYLKAIADLALTADIGFLDVQFFLFSRNHSAIINLIGLHFSIASLHVPMPLTRTIKPSFGLLRNVVLTRALSFFSQLKSVKHSKLAK
;
A
#
# COMPACT_ATOMS: atom_id res chain seq x y z
N MET A 1 17.68 48.16 -29.08
CA MET A 1 17.56 46.69 -29.20
C MET A 1 17.69 46.16 -27.78
N GLU A 2 16.58 46.07 -27.05
CA GLU A 2 16.60 45.60 -25.66
C GLU A 2 16.87 44.10 -25.62
N LEU A 3 17.89 43.73 -24.85
CA LEU A 3 18.19 42.34 -24.50
C LEU A 3 17.06 41.84 -23.59
N SER A 4 16.22 40.95 -24.11
CA SER A 4 15.26 40.19 -23.31
C SER A 4 15.99 39.59 -22.10
N PRO A 5 15.47 39.72 -20.86
CA PRO A 5 16.09 39.09 -19.70
C PRO A 5 16.17 37.58 -19.94
N ALA A 6 17.33 36.99 -19.63
CA ALA A 6 17.51 35.55 -19.72
C ALA A 6 16.35 34.85 -18.99
N PRO A 7 15.73 33.82 -19.59
CA PRO A 7 14.60 33.14 -18.95
C PRO A 7 15.04 32.67 -17.57
N ALA A 8 14.26 33.01 -16.55
CA ALA A 8 14.48 32.57 -15.18
C ALA A 8 14.75 31.04 -15.17
N GLY A 9 15.75 30.62 -14.38
CA GLY A 9 16.39 29.30 -14.46
C GLY A 9 15.39 28.15 -14.67
N ARG A 10 15.67 27.28 -15.64
CA ARG A 10 14.77 26.18 -15.99
C ARG A 10 14.87 25.10 -14.92
N TRP A 11 13.75 24.47 -14.58
CA TRP A 11 13.72 23.31 -13.68
C TRP A 11 14.59 22.13 -14.16
N ALA A 12 14.96 22.10 -15.44
CA ALA A 12 15.86 21.11 -16.00
C ALA A 12 17.34 21.35 -15.66
N ASP A 13 17.69 22.58 -15.26
CA ASP A 13 19.06 23.06 -15.00
C ASP A 13 19.37 23.11 -13.50
N LEU A 14 18.50 22.53 -12.66
CA LEU A 14 18.71 22.39 -11.23
C LEU A 14 19.98 21.57 -10.95
N PRO A 15 20.78 21.96 -9.93
CA PRO A 15 21.84 21.11 -9.40
C PRO A 15 21.32 19.70 -9.05
N GLU A 16 22.15 18.69 -9.34
CA GLU A 16 21.80 17.28 -9.20
C GLU A 16 21.35 16.93 -7.77
N ASP A 17 22.02 17.47 -6.76
CA ASP A 17 21.70 17.28 -5.35
C ASP A 17 20.29 17.80 -4.99
N ILE A 18 19.88 18.93 -5.57
CA ILE A 18 18.52 19.47 -5.37
C ILE A 18 17.49 18.60 -6.08
N ALA A 19 17.75 18.20 -7.33
CA ALA A 19 16.86 17.31 -8.08
C ALA A 19 16.66 15.96 -7.35
N LEU A 20 17.75 15.38 -6.83
CA LEU A 20 17.71 14.17 -6.01
C LEU A 20 16.94 14.39 -4.70
N ALA A 21 17.12 15.52 -4.03
CA ALA A 21 16.39 15.85 -2.80
C ALA A 21 14.88 15.98 -3.04
N VAL A 22 14.49 16.57 -4.18
CA VAL A 22 13.09 16.62 -4.61
C VAL A 22 12.57 15.22 -4.89
N ALA A 23 13.21 14.46 -5.77
CA ALA A 23 12.79 13.10 -6.14
C ALA A 23 12.67 12.18 -4.92
N SER A 24 13.61 12.27 -3.97
CA SER A 24 13.59 11.47 -2.74
C SER A 24 12.39 11.74 -1.84
N ARG A 25 11.73 12.90 -1.94
CA ARG A 25 10.57 13.23 -1.09
C ARG A 25 9.23 12.78 -1.68
N LEU A 26 9.23 12.31 -2.92
CA LEU A 26 8.03 11.95 -3.66
C LEU A 26 7.60 10.50 -3.38
N GLN A 27 6.33 10.21 -3.66
CA GLN A 27 5.83 8.84 -3.72
C GLN A 27 6.18 8.21 -5.07
N GLU A 28 6.13 6.88 -5.17
CA GLU A 28 6.55 6.14 -6.37
C GLU A 28 5.88 6.62 -7.66
N ALA A 29 4.56 6.87 -7.64
CA ALA A 29 3.84 7.37 -8.82
C ALA A 29 4.37 8.74 -9.28
N ASP A 30 4.66 9.64 -8.34
CA ASP A 30 5.18 10.98 -8.63
C ASP A 30 6.63 10.94 -9.11
N VAL A 31 7.45 10.01 -8.58
CA VAL A 31 8.82 9.76 -9.07
C VAL A 31 8.78 9.31 -10.53
N CYS A 32 7.89 8.37 -10.86
CA CYS A 32 7.70 7.89 -12.23
C CYS A 32 7.23 9.01 -13.16
N ALA A 33 6.25 9.82 -12.74
CA ALA A 33 5.76 10.95 -13.53
C ALA A 33 6.85 12.01 -13.77
N LEU A 34 7.61 12.37 -12.72
CA LEU A 34 8.68 13.36 -12.81
C LEU A 34 9.84 12.90 -13.71
N GLY A 35 10.24 11.63 -13.62
CA GLY A 35 11.23 11.03 -14.52
C GLY A 35 10.77 10.99 -15.99
N GLY A 36 9.46 11.07 -16.24
CA GLY A 36 8.88 11.24 -17.57
C GLY A 36 9.12 12.62 -18.19
N CYS A 37 9.29 13.67 -17.37
CA CYS A 37 9.30 15.07 -17.82
C CYS A 37 10.58 15.47 -18.59
N SER A 38 11.75 14.91 -18.27
CA SER A 38 13.01 15.25 -18.94
C SER A 38 14.11 14.22 -18.68
N ARG A 39 15.24 14.31 -19.40
CA ARG A 39 16.41 13.45 -19.15
C ARG A 39 17.10 13.73 -17.82
N SER A 40 17.19 14.99 -17.38
CA SER A 40 17.82 15.33 -16.09
C SER A 40 16.98 14.80 -14.91
N TRP A 41 15.66 15.01 -14.96
CA TRP A 41 14.75 14.43 -13.98
C TRP A 41 14.73 12.90 -14.00
N ARG A 42 14.86 12.26 -15.18
CA ARG A 42 14.98 10.80 -15.28
C ARG A 42 16.20 10.29 -14.52
N ALA A 43 17.36 10.90 -14.72
CA ALA A 43 18.58 10.52 -14.02
C ALA A 43 18.42 10.62 -12.49
N ALA A 44 17.86 11.73 -12.00
CA ALA A 44 17.59 11.89 -10.57
C ALA A 44 16.56 10.87 -10.03
N CYS A 45 15.49 10.59 -10.79
CA CYS A 45 14.45 9.63 -10.39
C CYS A 45 14.90 8.17 -10.46
N ASP A 46 15.91 7.85 -11.28
CA ASP A 46 16.49 6.51 -11.40
C ASP A 46 17.60 6.23 -10.38
N ALA A 47 18.00 7.23 -9.59
CA ALA A 47 19.04 7.08 -8.58
C ALA A 47 18.66 6.09 -7.48
N ASP A 48 19.60 5.22 -7.11
CA ASP A 48 19.38 4.14 -6.14
C ASP A 48 18.89 4.63 -4.77
N CYS A 49 19.35 5.81 -4.33
CA CYS A 49 18.95 6.39 -3.05
C CYS A 49 17.44 6.73 -2.99
N VAL A 50 16.83 7.11 -4.11
CA VAL A 50 15.39 7.39 -4.21
C VAL A 50 14.61 6.11 -3.97
N TRP A 51 14.96 5.04 -4.68
CA TRP A 51 14.29 3.75 -4.57
C TRP A 51 14.57 3.04 -3.24
N GLU A 52 15.76 3.20 -2.67
CA GLU A 52 16.09 2.71 -1.34
C GLU A 52 15.24 3.37 -0.26
N ARG A 53 15.03 4.69 -0.35
CA ARG A 53 14.14 5.40 0.55
C ARG A 53 12.70 4.93 0.39
N LEU A 54 12.18 4.86 -0.84
CA LEU A 54 10.83 4.36 -1.11
C LEU A 54 10.63 2.95 -0.54
N PHE A 55 11.62 2.09 -0.71
CA PHE A 55 11.62 0.73 -0.18
C PHE A 55 11.55 0.71 1.35
N ARG A 56 12.43 1.43 2.03
CA ARG A 56 12.46 1.51 3.50
C ARG A 56 11.19 2.11 4.08
N CYS A 57 10.61 3.13 3.44
CA CYS A 57 9.39 3.76 3.90
C CYS A 57 8.18 2.84 3.76
N ARG A 58 8.12 2.02 2.71
CA ARG A 58 6.98 1.14 2.45
C ARG A 58 7.09 -0.20 3.17
N TRP A 59 8.30 -0.78 3.21
CA TRP A 59 8.57 -2.10 3.81
C TRP A 59 9.81 -2.06 4.73
N PRO A 60 9.68 -1.48 5.95
CA PRO A 60 10.82 -1.30 6.85
C PRO A 60 11.51 -2.61 7.26
N ALA A 61 10.74 -3.67 7.51
CA ALA A 61 11.27 -4.97 7.92
C ALA A 61 12.02 -5.65 6.75
N ALA A 62 11.40 -5.79 5.57
CA ALA A 62 12.09 -6.24 4.37
C ALA A 62 13.36 -5.42 4.03
N ALA A 63 13.36 -4.12 4.31
CA ALA A 63 14.52 -3.26 4.08
C ALA A 63 15.69 -3.53 5.03
N ALA A 64 15.42 -3.91 6.28
CA ALA A 64 16.46 -4.34 7.21
C ALA A 64 17.14 -5.62 6.70
N GLU A 65 16.34 -6.61 6.27
CA GLU A 65 16.86 -7.87 5.71
C GLU A 65 17.65 -7.64 4.41
N ALA A 66 17.13 -6.83 3.50
CA ALA A 66 17.79 -6.50 2.24
C ALA A 66 19.05 -5.65 2.39
N ALA A 67 19.27 -5.02 3.55
CA ALA A 67 20.52 -4.30 3.84
C ALA A 67 21.67 -5.27 4.18
N VAL A 68 21.34 -6.43 4.75
CA VAL A 68 22.30 -7.50 5.09
C VAL A 68 22.65 -8.34 3.85
N ALA A 69 21.70 -8.49 2.92
CA ALA A 69 21.91 -9.18 1.65
C ALA A 69 22.83 -8.40 0.69
N SER A 70 23.67 -9.13 -0.07
CA SER A 70 24.57 -8.56 -1.07
C SER A 70 23.82 -7.69 -2.09
N ARG A 71 24.32 -6.48 -2.36
CA ARG A 71 23.73 -5.46 -3.26
C ARG A 71 23.89 -5.79 -4.77
N VAL A 72 23.72 -7.04 -5.16
CA VAL A 72 23.88 -7.46 -6.57
C VAL A 72 22.79 -6.87 -7.47
N GLN A 73 21.63 -6.50 -6.91
CA GLN A 73 20.52 -5.88 -7.64
C GLN A 73 20.38 -4.40 -7.28
N GLY A 74 20.17 -3.56 -8.30
CA GLY A 74 19.87 -2.13 -8.12
C GLY A 74 18.62 -1.92 -7.26
N ARG A 75 18.58 -0.82 -6.49
CA ARG A 75 17.53 -0.55 -5.49
C ARG A 75 16.14 -0.44 -6.13
N LYS A 76 16.08 0.10 -7.35
CA LYS A 76 14.86 0.12 -8.17
C LYS A 76 14.32 -1.28 -8.48
N ALA A 77 15.19 -2.21 -8.85
CA ALA A 77 14.79 -3.58 -9.17
C ALA A 77 14.26 -4.32 -7.93
N LEU A 78 14.89 -4.13 -6.77
CA LEU A 78 14.42 -4.66 -5.50
C LEU A 78 13.02 -4.15 -5.15
N TYR A 79 12.79 -2.84 -5.29
CA TYR A 79 11.48 -2.24 -5.06
C TYR A 79 10.41 -2.85 -5.99
N ILE A 80 10.69 -2.93 -7.29
CA ILE A 80 9.75 -3.50 -8.27
C ILE A 80 9.44 -4.97 -7.96
N ASN A 81 10.45 -5.76 -7.60
CA ASN A 81 10.27 -7.17 -7.29
C ASN A 81 9.40 -7.35 -6.04
N GLN A 82 9.65 -6.58 -4.97
CA GLN A 82 8.83 -6.63 -3.77
C GLN A 82 7.41 -6.16 -4.02
N HIS A 83 7.23 -5.08 -4.78
CA HIS A 83 5.90 -4.60 -5.19
C HIS A 83 5.10 -5.69 -5.91
N ARG A 84 5.74 -6.40 -6.86
CA ARG A 84 5.12 -7.54 -7.57
C ARG A 84 4.79 -8.69 -6.61
N ARG A 85 5.68 -9.01 -5.67
CA ARG A 85 5.40 -10.04 -4.66
C ARG A 85 4.17 -9.71 -3.83
N MET A 86 4.04 -8.46 -3.36
CA MET A 86 2.86 -8.01 -2.62
C MET A 86 1.60 -8.06 -3.47
N ASN A 87 1.69 -7.65 -4.74
CA ASN A 87 0.57 -7.73 -5.68
C ASN A 87 0.08 -9.18 -5.85
N VAL A 88 1.00 -10.13 -6.07
CA VAL A 88 0.65 -11.55 -6.24
C VAL A 88 0.01 -12.10 -4.97
N ALA A 89 0.58 -11.83 -3.79
CA ALA A 89 0.04 -12.31 -2.53
C ALA A 89 -1.40 -11.80 -2.29
N ILE A 90 -1.65 -10.52 -2.54
CA ILE A 90 -2.98 -9.93 -2.40
C ILE A 90 -3.94 -10.43 -3.47
N SER A 91 -3.47 -10.58 -4.72
CA SER A 91 -4.29 -11.12 -5.82
C SER A 91 -4.78 -12.53 -5.52
N ASN A 92 -3.94 -13.38 -4.93
CA ASN A 92 -4.37 -14.72 -4.50
C ASN A 92 -5.53 -14.67 -3.49
N VAL A 93 -5.52 -13.69 -2.57
CA VAL A 93 -6.63 -13.49 -1.62
C VAL A 93 -7.87 -12.97 -2.33
N VAL A 94 -7.71 -12.03 -3.27
CA VAL A 94 -8.81 -11.49 -4.08
C VAL A 94 -9.47 -12.59 -4.92
N GLU A 95 -8.69 -13.43 -5.58
CA GLU A 95 -9.15 -14.57 -6.37
C GLU A 95 -9.85 -15.62 -5.50
N PHE A 96 -9.30 -15.93 -4.33
CA PHE A 96 -9.92 -16.82 -3.35
C PHE A 96 -11.29 -16.29 -2.92
N VAL A 97 -11.38 -15.02 -2.54
CA VAL A 97 -12.63 -14.37 -2.13
C VAL A 97 -13.63 -14.36 -3.28
N GLY A 98 -13.18 -14.00 -4.48
CA GLY A 98 -14.01 -13.99 -5.69
C GLY A 98 -14.58 -15.37 -6.04
N SER A 99 -13.79 -16.42 -5.88
CA SER A 99 -14.21 -17.81 -6.11
C SER A 99 -15.14 -18.34 -5.02
N SER A 100 -15.05 -17.79 -3.80
CA SER A 100 -15.88 -18.17 -2.64
C SER A 100 -17.19 -17.38 -2.57
N LEU A 101 -17.40 -16.44 -3.50
CA LEU A 101 -18.55 -15.56 -3.52
C LEU A 101 -19.75 -16.27 -4.14
N ASN A 102 -20.86 -16.33 -3.41
CA ASN A 102 -22.11 -16.93 -3.87
C ASN A 102 -23.21 -15.86 -3.91
N ASN A 103 -23.68 -15.49 -5.10
CA ASN A 103 -24.72 -14.48 -5.31
C ASN A 103 -24.46 -13.14 -4.59
N GLY A 104 -23.20 -12.72 -4.51
CA GLY A 104 -22.82 -11.47 -3.84
C GLY A 104 -22.59 -11.59 -2.33
N TRP A 105 -22.72 -12.78 -1.75
CA TRP A 105 -22.48 -13.06 -0.34
C TRP A 105 -21.21 -13.89 -0.15
N LEU A 106 -20.57 -13.74 1.00
CA LEU A 106 -19.38 -14.49 1.39
C LEU A 106 -19.60 -15.07 2.79
N GLU A 107 -19.27 -16.34 2.97
CA GLU A 107 -19.31 -17.00 4.27
C GLU A 107 -18.33 -16.36 5.26
N SER A 108 -18.69 -16.36 6.54
CA SER A 108 -17.88 -15.77 7.61
C SER A 108 -16.48 -16.39 7.71
N GLU A 109 -16.39 -17.69 7.47
CA GLU A 109 -15.19 -18.50 7.50
C GLU A 109 -14.24 -18.07 6.38
N CYS A 110 -14.75 -17.91 5.16
CA CYS A 110 -13.99 -17.41 4.02
C CYS A 110 -13.53 -15.96 4.24
N TYR A 111 -14.40 -15.11 4.80
CA TYR A 111 -14.04 -13.74 5.14
C TYR A 111 -12.89 -13.68 6.16
N LEU A 112 -12.98 -14.48 7.22
CA LEU A 112 -11.95 -14.58 8.26
C LEU A 112 -10.64 -15.13 7.72
N LYS A 113 -10.72 -16.18 6.88
CA LYS A 113 -9.55 -16.76 6.24
C LYS A 113 -8.82 -15.73 5.37
N ALA A 114 -9.56 -14.93 4.60
CA ALA A 114 -8.95 -13.89 3.78
C ALA A 114 -8.16 -12.86 4.61
N ILE A 115 -8.68 -12.44 5.77
CA ILE A 115 -7.95 -11.55 6.69
C ILE A 115 -6.73 -12.26 7.28
N ALA A 116 -6.87 -13.52 7.68
CA ALA A 116 -5.75 -14.30 8.21
C ALA A 116 -4.63 -14.47 7.18
N ASP A 117 -4.96 -14.77 5.93
CA ASP A 117 -3.99 -14.93 4.83
C ASP A 117 -3.24 -13.62 4.55
N LEU A 118 -3.93 -12.48 4.59
CA LEU A 118 -3.28 -11.16 4.53
C LEU A 118 -2.33 -10.93 5.72
N ALA A 119 -2.74 -11.31 6.92
CA ALA A 119 -1.91 -11.15 8.13
C ALA A 119 -0.71 -12.10 8.19
N LEU A 120 -0.79 -13.26 7.54
CA LEU A 120 0.33 -14.20 7.40
C LEU A 120 1.33 -13.76 6.35
N THR A 121 0.94 -12.87 5.43
CA THR A 121 1.85 -12.35 4.42
C THR A 121 2.77 -11.32 5.06
N ALA A 122 4.04 -11.69 5.19
CA ALA A 122 5.08 -10.81 5.71
C ALA A 122 5.15 -9.49 4.92
N ASP A 123 5.48 -8.41 5.64
CA ASP A 123 5.70 -7.06 5.11
C ASP A 123 4.49 -6.37 4.47
N ILE A 124 3.27 -6.94 4.42
CA ILE A 124 2.12 -6.17 3.91
C ILE A 124 1.93 -4.93 4.77
N GLY A 125 2.03 -3.76 4.14
CA GLY A 125 1.75 -2.47 4.74
C GLY A 125 0.45 -1.85 4.24
N PHE A 126 0.10 -0.69 4.83
CA PHE A 126 -1.12 0.01 4.46
C PHE A 126 -1.11 0.50 3.01
N LEU A 127 0.07 0.91 2.51
CA LEU A 127 0.20 1.31 1.10
C LEU A 127 -0.11 0.14 0.16
N ASP A 128 0.27 -1.10 0.50
CA ASP A 128 -0.08 -2.27 -0.32
C ASP A 128 -1.60 -2.49 -0.36
N VAL A 129 -2.27 -2.37 0.79
CA VAL A 129 -3.74 -2.41 0.85
C VAL A 129 -4.36 -1.31 -0.01
N GLN A 130 -3.81 -0.10 0.04
CA GLN A 130 -4.30 1.02 -0.76
C GLN A 130 -4.12 0.77 -2.27
N PHE A 131 -2.97 0.25 -2.68
CA PHE A 131 -2.68 -0.03 -4.09
C PHE A 131 -3.51 -1.20 -4.63
N PHE A 132 -3.66 -2.27 -3.84
CA PHE A 132 -4.10 -3.56 -4.36
C PHE A 132 -5.45 -4.04 -3.82
N LEU A 133 -5.97 -3.48 -2.74
CA LEU A 133 -7.30 -3.84 -2.24
C LEU A 133 -8.31 -2.73 -2.49
N PHE A 134 -7.95 -1.47 -2.23
CA PHE A 134 -8.83 -0.31 -2.42
C PHE A 134 -8.96 0.12 -3.88
N SER A 135 -9.78 -0.63 -4.64
CA SER A 135 -10.05 -0.37 -6.05
C SER A 135 -11.54 -0.30 -6.34
N ARG A 136 -11.89 0.52 -7.33
CA ARG A 136 -13.24 0.56 -7.91
C ARG A 136 -13.57 -0.70 -8.71
N ASN A 137 -12.55 -1.44 -9.12
CA ASN A 137 -12.70 -2.70 -9.85
C ASN A 137 -12.93 -3.89 -8.91
N HIS A 138 -12.77 -3.70 -7.60
CA HIS A 138 -13.04 -4.72 -6.59
C HIS A 138 -14.45 -4.62 -6.03
N SER A 139 -14.98 -5.76 -5.61
CA SER A 139 -16.27 -5.81 -4.91
C SER A 139 -16.20 -5.04 -3.58
N ALA A 140 -17.35 -4.61 -3.09
CA ALA A 140 -17.43 -3.98 -1.78
C ALA A 140 -16.88 -4.88 -0.66
N ILE A 141 -17.01 -6.21 -0.80
CA ILE A 141 -16.50 -7.20 0.16
C ILE A 141 -14.97 -7.22 0.18
N ILE A 142 -14.31 -7.18 -0.98
CA ILE A 142 -12.84 -7.12 -1.06
C ILE A 142 -12.32 -5.83 -0.41
N ASN A 143 -12.94 -4.69 -0.74
CA ASN A 143 -12.62 -3.41 -0.12
C ASN A 143 -12.82 -3.46 1.41
N LEU A 144 -13.85 -4.18 1.88
CA LEU A 144 -14.14 -4.37 3.29
C LEU A 144 -13.08 -5.19 4.01
N ILE A 145 -12.61 -6.27 3.39
CA ILE A 145 -11.53 -7.11 3.89
C ILE A 145 -10.28 -6.26 4.08
N GLY A 146 -9.91 -5.45 3.08
CA GLY A 146 -8.77 -4.54 3.17
C GLY A 146 -8.90 -3.50 4.29
N LEU A 147 -10.09 -2.94 4.48
CA LEU A 147 -10.37 -2.01 5.58
C LEU A 147 -10.23 -2.70 6.94
N HIS A 148 -10.80 -3.89 7.07
CA HIS A 148 -10.79 -4.65 8.32
C HIS A 148 -9.35 -5.06 8.69
N PHE A 149 -8.59 -5.57 7.73
CA PHE A 149 -7.18 -5.88 7.90
C PHE A 149 -6.35 -4.65 8.30
N SER A 150 -6.58 -3.49 7.67
CA SER A 150 -5.88 -2.25 8.00
C SER A 150 -6.09 -1.80 9.45
N ILE A 151 -7.31 -1.94 9.97
CA ILE A 151 -7.63 -1.55 11.34
C ILE A 151 -7.11 -2.60 12.34
N ALA A 152 -7.34 -3.88 12.06
CA ALA A 152 -7.11 -4.96 13.02
C ALA A 152 -5.65 -5.42 13.09
N SER A 153 -4.93 -5.41 11.97
CA SER A 153 -3.57 -5.97 11.86
C SER A 153 -2.51 -4.87 11.73
N LEU A 154 -2.79 -3.82 10.95
CA LEU A 154 -1.84 -2.72 10.73
C LEU A 154 -1.97 -1.58 11.73
N HIS A 155 -2.99 -1.62 12.61
CA HIS A 155 -3.23 -0.61 13.65
C HIS A 155 -3.33 0.83 13.11
N VAL A 156 -3.78 1.01 11.86
CA VAL A 156 -3.94 2.33 11.27
C VAL A 156 -5.10 3.06 11.97
N PRO A 157 -4.85 4.20 12.65
CA PRO A 157 -5.90 4.90 13.37
C PRO A 157 -6.98 5.43 12.40
N MET A 158 -8.25 5.28 12.80
CA MET A 158 -9.43 5.71 12.03
C MET A 158 -9.60 7.22 11.68
N PRO A 159 -8.78 8.21 12.13
CA PRO A 159 -8.97 9.61 11.71
C PRO A 159 -8.66 9.93 10.24
N LEU A 160 -8.00 9.03 9.48
CA LEU A 160 -7.55 9.29 8.10
C LEU A 160 -8.60 8.99 7.00
N THR A 161 -9.80 8.54 7.38
CA THR A 161 -10.88 8.25 6.41
C THR A 161 -11.50 9.51 5.77
N ARG A 162 -11.12 10.72 6.19
CA ARG A 162 -11.64 11.98 5.60
C ARG A 162 -11.09 12.30 4.20
N THR A 163 -10.01 11.66 3.76
CA THR A 163 -9.43 11.85 2.41
C THR A 163 -9.79 10.73 1.43
N ILE A 164 -10.49 9.69 1.89
CA ILE A 164 -11.13 8.71 1.00
C ILE A 164 -12.33 9.39 0.36
N LYS A 165 -12.37 9.43 -0.99
CA LYS A 165 -13.47 10.03 -1.78
C LYS A 165 -14.85 9.70 -1.17
N PRO A 166 -15.81 10.64 -1.18
CA PRO A 166 -17.03 10.61 -0.35
C PRO A 166 -18.08 9.53 -0.70
N SER A 167 -17.72 8.43 -1.35
CA SER A 167 -18.65 7.36 -1.74
C SER A 167 -18.96 6.33 -0.63
N PHE A 168 -18.45 6.50 0.60
CA PHE A 168 -18.54 5.49 1.68
C PHE A 168 -19.42 5.93 2.88
N GLY A 169 -20.41 6.79 2.66
CA GLY A 169 -21.25 7.35 3.75
C GLY A 169 -22.10 6.35 4.53
N LEU A 170 -22.53 5.23 3.93
CA LEU A 170 -23.40 4.23 4.58
C LEU A 170 -22.66 3.03 5.19
N LEU A 171 -21.46 2.70 4.71
CA LEU A 171 -20.70 1.53 5.20
C LEU A 171 -20.07 1.78 6.58
N ARG A 172 -19.97 3.04 7.01
CA ARG A 172 -19.26 3.44 8.21
C ARG A 172 -19.91 2.98 9.53
N ASN A 173 -21.23 2.80 9.58
CA ASN A 173 -21.92 2.38 10.81
C ASN A 173 -22.22 0.88 10.83
N VAL A 174 -22.72 0.32 9.71
CA VAL A 174 -23.12 -1.11 9.68
C VAL A 174 -21.91 -2.05 9.79
N VAL A 175 -20.78 -1.68 9.17
CA VAL A 175 -19.56 -2.49 9.20
C VAL A 175 -18.89 -2.42 10.56
N LEU A 176 -18.78 -1.23 11.16
CA LEU A 176 -18.15 -1.05 12.46
C LEU A 176 -18.94 -1.74 13.57
N THR A 177 -20.27 -1.63 13.57
CA THR A 177 -21.10 -2.32 14.57
C THR A 177 -21.03 -3.83 14.38
N ARG A 178 -21.04 -4.34 13.14
CA ARG A 178 -20.92 -5.79 12.88
C ARG A 178 -19.53 -6.34 13.14
N ALA A 179 -18.47 -5.60 12.81
CA ALA A 179 -17.09 -6.00 13.10
C ALA A 179 -16.84 -6.02 14.61
N LEU A 180 -17.29 -5.00 15.36
CA LEU A 180 -17.18 -4.97 16.83
C LEU A 180 -18.01 -6.08 17.49
N SER A 181 -19.23 -6.34 17.00
CA SER A 181 -20.03 -7.49 17.50
C SER A 181 -19.37 -8.83 17.18
N PHE A 182 -18.71 -8.94 16.02
CA PHE A 182 -17.99 -10.14 15.61
C PHE A 182 -16.70 -10.35 16.42
N PHE A 183 -15.98 -9.27 16.75
CA PHE A 183 -14.85 -9.32 17.69
C PHE A 183 -15.28 -9.70 19.11
N SER A 184 -16.47 -9.25 19.55
CA SER A 184 -17.06 -9.66 20.83
C SER A 184 -17.40 -11.16 20.83
N GLN A 185 -17.98 -11.67 19.74
CA GLN A 185 -18.27 -13.10 19.54
C GLN A 185 -16.98 -13.95 19.51
N LEU A 186 -15.95 -13.51 18.79
CA LEU A 186 -14.66 -14.23 18.73
C LEU A 186 -13.91 -14.28 20.06
N LYS A 187 -13.98 -13.21 20.88
CA LYS A 187 -13.46 -13.24 22.25
C LYS A 187 -14.23 -14.24 23.12
N SER A 188 -15.55 -14.28 23.00
CA SER A 188 -16.40 -15.22 23.75
C SER A 188 -16.07 -16.69 23.42
N VAL A 189 -15.86 -17.02 22.15
CA VAL A 189 -15.53 -18.38 21.69
C VAL A 189 -14.12 -18.83 22.12
N LYS A 190 -13.15 -17.90 22.24
CA LYS A 190 -11.81 -18.24 22.76
C LYS A 190 -11.83 -18.55 24.25
N HIS A 191 -12.62 -17.83 25.05
CA HIS A 191 -12.73 -18.08 26.50
C HIS A 191 -13.48 -19.39 26.82
N SER A 192 -14.45 -19.81 25.99
CA SER A 192 -15.17 -21.07 26.21
C SER A 192 -14.34 -22.33 25.91
N LYS A 193 -13.28 -22.22 25.09
CA LYS A 193 -12.36 -23.34 24.79
C LYS A 193 -11.19 -23.48 25.79
N LEU A 194 -10.97 -22.48 26.64
CA LEU A 194 -9.94 -22.50 27.70
C LEU A 194 -10.50 -22.88 29.08
N ALA A 195 -11.82 -23.10 29.19
CA ALA A 195 -12.53 -23.44 30.42
C ALA A 195 -13.03 -24.89 30.46
N LYS A 196 -12.48 -25.78 29.62
CA LYS A 196 -12.70 -27.23 29.65
C LYS A 196 -11.39 -27.95 29.87
#